data_AF-A0AA42Y934-F1
#
_entry.id   AF-A0AA42Y934-F1
#
_cell.length_a   1.000
_cell.length_b   1.000
_cell.length_c   1.000
_cell.angle_alpha   90.00
_cell.angle_beta   90.00
_cell.angle_gamma   90.00
#
_symmetry.space_group_name_H-M   'P 1'
#
loop_
_entity.id
_entity.type
_entity.pdbx_description
1 polymer ?
#
loop_
_entity_poly.entity_id
_entity_poly.type
_entity_poly.pdbx_seq_one_letter_code
_entity_poly.pdbx_strand_id
1 'polypeptide(L)'
;QKQFSKFRLGLYTTGGQKPAAFVASHADKLRALKVTQSEVNVIIAVAENEGNLDAINTWDNASLSFGLFQWTAGTGSAKGELPALLARIKDEDRDLFDKYCGQHGLDVAEVTPGLVHGYFSLRGTTIKTPAAKAQLRQAPWAFYFWLAGQDPAVQAMEIKHALGRLDQFYSTKVDNKHRVSDLVTSEYGVGLILDNHVNRPAYVKTCLAKALEETGLRNPGGWGTVEERKLIDAYLKIRVTYGRSPMTDAEKRARVTKKYLTNGIISDRRGSFKRSSSS
;
A
#
# COMPACT_ATOMS: atom_id res chain seq x y z
N GLN A 1 -7.27 -16.64 22.55
CA GLN A 1 -5.84 -16.97 22.42
C GLN A 1 -5.47 -16.94 20.94
N LYS A 2 -4.53 -16.10 20.50
CA LYS A 2 -4.07 -16.09 19.10
C LYS A 2 -2.99 -17.16 18.92
N GLN A 3 -3.10 -17.95 17.85
CA GLN A 3 -2.06 -18.91 17.46
C GLN A 3 -1.29 -18.38 16.25
N PHE A 4 0.03 -18.51 16.29
CA PHE A 4 0.92 -18.26 15.16
C PHE A 4 1.38 -19.59 14.59
N SER A 5 1.45 -19.66 13.27
CA SER A 5 2.02 -20.83 12.59
C SER A 5 3.53 -20.65 12.49
N LYS A 6 4.29 -21.69 12.83
CA LYS A 6 5.74 -21.73 12.60
C LYS A 6 6.02 -22.25 11.19
N PHE A 7 6.82 -21.53 10.43
CA PHE A 7 7.27 -21.97 9.11
C PHE A 7 8.72 -21.54 8.91
N ARG A 8 9.57 -22.45 8.43
CA ARG A 8 11.02 -22.24 8.26
C ARG A 8 11.64 -21.55 9.50
N LEU A 9 12.18 -20.35 9.31
CA LEU A 9 12.94 -19.60 10.31
C LEU A 9 12.08 -18.71 11.23
N GLY A 10 10.76 -18.68 11.05
CA GLY A 10 9.92 -17.69 11.71
C GLY A 10 8.47 -18.11 11.95
N LEU A 11 7.68 -17.13 12.35
CA LEU A 11 6.26 -17.22 12.62
C LEU A 11 5.49 -16.44 11.56
N TYR A 12 4.24 -16.84 11.32
CA TYR A 12 3.33 -16.06 10.50
C TYR A 12 1.89 -16.21 10.95
N THR A 13 1.08 -15.22 10.59
CA THR A 13 -0.39 -15.28 10.62
C THR A 13 -0.92 -14.46 9.46
N THR A 14 -1.99 -14.94 8.83
CA THR A 14 -2.67 -14.19 7.77
C THR A 14 -3.48 -13.00 8.31
N GLY A 15 -3.52 -12.82 9.62
CA GLY A 15 -4.36 -11.81 10.27
C GLY A 15 -5.86 -12.13 10.19
N GLY A 16 -6.66 -11.35 10.89
CA GLY A 16 -8.13 -11.36 10.82
C GLY A 16 -8.75 -9.97 10.65
N GLN A 17 -7.96 -8.90 10.76
CA GLN A 17 -8.43 -7.51 10.71
C GLN A 17 -8.54 -7.05 9.27
N LYS A 18 -9.74 -7.21 8.68
CA LYS A 18 -10.01 -6.83 7.29
C LYS A 18 -10.14 -5.31 7.15
N PRO A 19 -9.47 -4.69 6.17
CA PRO A 19 -9.59 -3.25 5.89
C PRO A 19 -11.03 -2.76 5.70
N ALA A 20 -11.84 -3.50 4.94
CA ALA A 20 -13.25 -3.15 4.74
C ALA A 20 -14.06 -3.15 6.05
N ALA A 21 -13.81 -4.11 6.94
CA ALA A 21 -14.49 -4.19 8.23
C ALA A 21 -14.04 -3.06 9.17
N PHE A 22 -12.75 -2.72 9.15
CA PHE A 22 -12.21 -1.57 9.89
C PHE A 22 -12.86 -0.26 9.43
N VAL A 23 -12.85 0.01 8.13
CA VAL A 23 -13.43 1.23 7.55
C VAL A 23 -14.91 1.37 7.94
N ALA A 24 -15.68 0.28 7.87
CA ALA A 24 -17.09 0.29 8.23
C ALA A 24 -17.34 0.67 9.70
N SER A 25 -16.40 0.36 10.60
CA SER A 25 -16.53 0.56 12.04
C SER A 25 -15.77 1.78 12.59
N HIS A 26 -14.82 2.34 11.83
CA HIS A 26 -13.87 3.37 12.29
C HIS A 26 -13.63 4.48 11.26
N ALA A 27 -14.63 4.80 10.43
CA ALA A 27 -14.52 5.84 9.41
C ALA A 27 -14.19 7.23 9.99
N ASP A 28 -14.59 7.50 11.23
CA ASP A 28 -14.27 8.71 11.99
C ASP A 28 -12.76 8.89 12.19
N LYS A 29 -12.03 7.81 12.49
CA LYS A 29 -10.56 7.84 12.63
C LYS A 29 -9.88 8.23 11.32
N LEU A 30 -10.36 7.71 10.20
CA LEU A 30 -9.84 8.06 8.88
C LEU A 30 -10.13 9.52 8.52
N ARG A 31 -11.33 10.02 8.85
CA ARG A 31 -11.68 11.44 8.69
C ARG A 31 -10.80 12.35 9.55
N ALA A 32 -10.50 11.96 10.79
CA ALA A 32 -9.59 12.71 11.67
C ALA A 32 -8.18 12.81 11.07
N LEU A 33 -7.75 11.78 10.32
CA LEU A 33 -6.50 11.77 9.55
C LEU A 33 -6.60 12.47 8.19
N LYS A 34 -7.70 13.20 7.92
CA LYS A 34 -8.00 13.92 6.67
C LYS A 34 -8.06 13.03 5.42
N VAL A 35 -8.33 11.74 5.59
CA VAL A 35 -8.55 10.82 4.47
C VAL A 35 -9.95 11.06 3.89
N THR A 36 -10.06 11.29 2.58
CA THR A 36 -11.36 11.52 1.93
C THR A 36 -12.14 10.23 1.76
N GLN A 37 -13.47 10.32 1.60
CA GLN A 37 -14.29 9.14 1.30
C GLN A 37 -13.86 8.43 0.02
N SER A 38 -13.47 9.17 -1.03
CA SER A 38 -13.03 8.51 -2.27
C SER A 38 -11.66 7.82 -2.13
N GLU A 39 -10.79 8.33 -1.25
CA GLU A 39 -9.55 7.63 -0.89
C GLU A 39 -9.85 6.34 -0.13
N VAL A 40 -10.80 6.39 0.81
CA VAL A 40 -11.32 5.21 1.49
C VAL A 40 -11.89 4.19 0.50
N ASN A 41 -12.71 4.62 -0.46
CA ASN A 41 -13.30 3.73 -1.45
C ASN A 41 -12.23 3.05 -2.32
N VAL A 42 -11.22 3.80 -2.76
CA VAL A 42 -10.10 3.26 -3.53
C VAL A 42 -9.29 2.25 -2.72
N ILE A 43 -8.91 2.57 -1.49
CA ILE A 43 -8.01 1.70 -0.72
C ILE A 43 -8.69 0.40 -0.31
N ILE A 44 -9.99 0.39 0.02
CA ILE A 44 -10.69 -0.87 0.34
C ILE A 44 -10.76 -1.81 -0.87
N ALA A 45 -10.90 -1.27 -2.08
CA ALA A 45 -10.95 -2.08 -3.30
C ALA A 45 -9.60 -2.72 -3.63
N VAL A 46 -8.50 -1.99 -3.41
CA VAL A 46 -7.13 -2.50 -3.61
C VAL A 46 -6.73 -3.47 -2.50
N ALA A 47 -7.09 -3.16 -1.26
CA ALA A 47 -6.75 -3.93 -0.07
C ALA A 47 -7.16 -5.40 -0.13
N GLU A 48 -8.30 -5.74 -0.76
CA GLU A 48 -8.75 -7.13 -0.89
C GLU A 48 -7.75 -8.00 -1.68
N ASN A 49 -6.89 -7.41 -2.52
CA ASN A 49 -5.85 -8.11 -3.25
C ASN A 49 -4.54 -8.29 -2.46
N GLU A 50 -4.38 -7.65 -1.30
CA GLU A 50 -3.11 -7.56 -0.58
C GLU A 50 -3.11 -8.41 0.69
N GLY A 51 -3.81 -7.97 1.74
CA GLY A 51 -3.75 -8.61 3.04
C GLY A 51 -4.62 -7.97 4.11
N ASN A 52 -4.46 -8.46 5.33
CA ASN A 52 -5.13 -7.94 6.52
C ASN A 52 -4.21 -6.98 7.29
N LEU A 53 -4.81 -6.08 8.06
CA LEU A 53 -4.12 -5.05 8.87
C LEU A 53 -3.27 -5.61 10.01
N ASP A 54 -3.43 -6.89 10.35
CA ASP A 54 -2.70 -7.57 11.43
C ASP A 54 -1.93 -8.80 10.93
N ALA A 55 -1.71 -8.91 9.62
CA ALA A 55 -0.95 -10.00 9.04
C ALA A 55 0.55 -9.85 9.35
N ILE A 56 1.19 -10.97 9.70
CA ILE A 56 2.61 -11.02 10.10
C ILE A 56 3.31 -12.13 9.32
N ASN A 57 4.54 -11.87 8.90
CA ASN A 57 5.46 -12.88 8.39
C ASN A 57 6.88 -12.58 8.89
N THR A 58 7.54 -13.56 9.50
CA THR A 58 8.94 -13.44 9.92
C THR A 58 9.85 -14.55 9.38
N TRP A 59 9.41 -15.35 8.42
CA TRP A 59 10.14 -16.55 7.99
C TRP A 59 11.00 -16.38 6.74
N ASP A 60 10.73 -15.39 5.89
CA ASP A 60 11.47 -15.17 4.63
C ASP A 60 12.69 -14.24 4.80
N ASN A 61 13.34 -13.82 3.71
CA ASN A 61 14.55 -13.01 3.73
C ASN A 61 14.34 -11.54 4.15
N ALA A 62 13.10 -11.08 4.37
CA ALA A 62 12.80 -9.77 4.94
C ALA A 62 12.86 -9.74 6.47
N SER A 63 12.96 -10.90 7.14
CA SER A 63 13.01 -11.08 8.61
C SER A 63 11.74 -10.67 9.38
N LEU A 64 11.03 -9.63 8.94
CA LEU A 64 9.74 -9.20 9.47
C LEU A 64 8.98 -8.42 8.39
N SER A 65 7.71 -8.78 8.21
CA SER A 65 6.73 -8.08 7.39
C SER A 65 5.42 -7.94 8.18
N PHE A 66 4.76 -6.79 8.04
CA PHE A 66 3.56 -6.44 8.80
C PHE A 66 2.52 -5.73 7.94
N GLY A 67 1.24 -6.00 8.26
CA GLY A 67 0.12 -5.15 7.89
C GLY A 67 -0.39 -5.34 6.48
N LEU A 68 -1.26 -4.41 6.08
CA LEU A 68 -2.04 -4.44 4.84
C LEU A 68 -1.22 -4.78 3.59
N PHE A 69 -0.07 -4.13 3.40
CA PHE A 69 0.80 -4.34 2.24
C PHE A 69 2.04 -5.18 2.54
N GLN A 70 2.06 -5.87 3.70
CA GLN A 70 3.20 -6.68 4.14
C GLN A 70 4.52 -5.89 4.08
N TRP A 71 4.51 -4.66 4.57
CA TRP A 71 5.70 -3.80 4.58
C TRP A 71 6.83 -4.50 5.32
N THR A 72 8.01 -4.51 4.71
CA THR A 72 9.13 -5.36 5.14
C THR A 72 10.19 -4.59 5.94
N ALA A 73 10.97 -5.28 6.76
CA ALA A 73 12.23 -4.75 7.33
C ALA A 73 13.38 -4.66 6.30
N GLY A 74 13.11 -4.98 5.03
CA GLY A 74 14.06 -4.96 3.92
C GLY A 74 14.89 -6.24 3.83
N THR A 75 15.24 -6.64 2.61
CA THR A 75 16.04 -7.85 2.34
C THR A 75 17.54 -7.54 2.39
N GLY A 76 18.36 -8.54 2.70
CA GLY A 76 19.81 -8.34 2.70
C GLY A 76 20.23 -7.20 3.63
N SER A 77 21.07 -6.30 3.10
CA SER A 77 21.45 -5.04 3.75
C SER A 77 20.62 -3.83 3.31
N ALA A 78 19.57 -4.03 2.50
CA ALA A 78 18.74 -2.96 1.99
C ALA A 78 17.80 -2.38 3.06
N LYS A 79 17.36 -1.14 2.85
CA LYS A 79 16.31 -0.51 3.65
C LYS A 79 14.95 -1.18 3.36
N GLY A 80 14.05 -1.16 4.34
CA GLY A 80 12.71 -1.74 4.25
C GLY A 80 11.61 -0.68 4.31
N GLU A 81 10.40 -1.02 3.86
CA GLU A 81 9.25 -0.12 3.91
C GLU A 81 8.60 -0.04 5.31
N LEU A 82 8.74 -1.07 6.14
CA LEU A 82 8.14 -1.09 7.47
C LEU A 82 8.68 0.00 8.41
N PRO A 83 10.00 0.30 8.43
CA PRO A 83 10.51 1.48 9.12
C PRO A 83 9.85 2.80 8.70
N ALA A 84 9.42 2.95 7.44
CA ALA A 84 8.75 4.17 6.99
C ALA A 84 7.31 4.28 7.52
N LEU A 85 6.58 3.15 7.62
CA LEU A 85 5.29 3.11 8.31
C LEU A 85 5.48 3.52 9.78
N LEU A 86 6.45 2.90 10.47
CA LEU A 86 6.66 3.17 11.90
C LEU A 86 7.17 4.59 12.16
N ALA A 87 7.96 5.18 11.25
CA ALA A 87 8.35 6.58 11.33
C ALA A 87 7.12 7.50 11.26
N ARG A 88 6.17 7.23 10.35
CA ARG A 88 4.91 7.98 10.29
C ARG A 88 4.14 7.88 11.61
N ILE A 89 4.01 6.67 12.17
CA ILE A 89 3.34 6.49 13.46
C ILE A 89 4.08 7.31 14.53
N LYS A 90 5.41 7.24 14.59
CA LYS A 90 6.22 8.01 15.55
C LYS A 90 6.08 9.52 15.41
N ASP A 91 5.98 10.02 14.19
CA ASP A 91 5.87 11.45 13.90
C ASP A 91 4.48 12.00 14.19
N GLU A 92 3.43 11.22 13.92
CA GLU A 92 2.03 11.64 14.12
C GLU A 92 1.47 11.30 15.50
N ASP A 93 1.94 10.22 16.13
CA ASP A 93 1.49 9.71 17.43
C ASP A 93 2.63 8.94 18.13
N ARG A 94 3.51 9.69 18.80
CA ARG A 94 4.67 9.14 19.51
C ARG A 94 4.27 8.15 20.61
N ASP A 95 3.18 8.41 21.33
CA ASP A 95 2.73 7.54 22.41
C ASP A 95 2.29 6.18 21.86
N LEU A 96 1.60 6.16 20.71
CA LEU A 96 1.23 4.93 20.02
C LEU A 96 2.46 4.16 19.53
N PHE A 97 3.47 4.85 19.00
CA PHE A 97 4.74 4.24 18.62
C PHE A 97 5.43 3.63 19.85
N ASP A 98 5.55 4.37 20.95
CA ASP A 98 6.25 3.92 22.15
C ASP A 98 5.52 2.74 22.80
N LYS A 99 4.18 2.72 22.78
CA LYS A 99 3.33 1.61 23.25
C LYS A 99 3.62 0.28 22.55
N TYR A 100 4.00 0.27 21.27
CA TYR A 100 4.19 -1.00 20.54
C TYR A 100 5.62 -1.29 20.10
N CYS A 101 6.47 -0.26 20.04
CA CYS A 101 7.84 -0.34 19.52
C CYS A 101 8.84 0.20 20.53
N GLY A 102 8.71 1.49 20.91
CA GLY A 102 9.71 2.21 21.70
C GLY A 102 9.99 1.56 23.06
N GLN A 103 8.95 1.16 23.80
CA GLN A 103 9.11 0.51 25.11
C GLN A 103 9.82 -0.85 25.04
N HIS A 104 9.86 -1.48 23.86
CA HIS A 104 10.56 -2.74 23.61
C HIS A 104 11.98 -2.52 23.02
N GLY A 105 12.42 -1.27 22.92
CA GLY A 105 13.72 -0.89 22.40
C GLY A 105 13.82 -0.93 20.88
N LEU A 106 12.70 -0.94 20.15
CA LEU A 106 12.69 -0.79 18.69
C LEU A 106 12.57 0.69 18.34
N ASP A 107 13.45 1.16 17.45
CA ASP A 107 13.38 2.47 16.83
C ASP A 107 13.55 2.39 15.30
N VAL A 108 13.26 3.48 14.60
CA VAL A 108 13.50 3.67 13.17
C VAL A 108 14.74 4.53 12.95
N ALA A 109 15.49 4.25 11.89
CA ALA A 109 16.73 4.94 11.55
C ALA A 109 16.82 5.18 10.06
N GLU A 110 17.44 6.30 9.67
CA GLU A 110 17.70 6.66 8.27
C GLU A 110 16.46 6.63 7.37
N VAL A 111 15.30 6.98 7.93
CA VAL A 111 14.07 7.25 7.17
C VAL A 111 14.14 8.69 6.69
N THR A 112 14.24 8.88 5.38
CA THR A 112 14.29 10.22 4.79
C THR A 112 12.87 10.71 4.48
N PRO A 113 12.54 11.99 4.74
CA PRO A 113 11.26 12.56 4.33
C PRO A 113 11.00 12.34 2.84
N GLY A 114 9.82 11.80 2.51
CA GLY A 114 9.44 11.46 1.13
C GLY A 114 10.00 10.14 0.59
N LEU A 115 10.95 9.49 1.27
CA LEU A 115 11.35 8.12 0.96
C LEU A 115 10.51 7.12 1.76
N VAL A 116 10.12 6.03 1.08
CA VAL A 116 9.36 4.94 1.69
C VAL A 116 10.22 3.85 2.31
N HIS A 117 11.50 4.12 2.58
CA HIS A 117 12.39 3.10 3.13
C HIS A 117 13.29 3.62 4.25
N GLY A 118 13.56 2.76 5.24
CA GLY A 118 14.54 3.02 6.31
C GLY A 118 15.13 1.74 6.88
N TYR A 119 15.87 1.89 7.97
CA TYR A 119 16.34 0.80 8.81
C TYR A 119 15.60 0.79 10.14
N PHE A 120 15.67 -0.34 10.84
CA PHE A 120 15.38 -0.38 12.27
C PHE A 120 16.64 -0.17 13.09
N SER A 121 16.46 0.31 14.31
CA SER A 121 17.43 0.28 15.39
C SER A 121 16.88 -0.55 16.54
N LEU A 122 17.72 -1.39 17.14
CA LEU A 122 17.40 -2.14 18.34
C LEU A 122 18.32 -1.66 19.46
N ARG A 123 17.72 -1.08 20.51
CA ARG A 123 18.40 -0.54 21.69
C ARG A 123 19.55 0.39 21.32
N GLY A 124 19.27 1.32 20.39
CA GLY A 124 20.23 2.31 19.90
C GLY A 124 21.16 1.81 18.78
N THR A 125 21.18 0.52 18.45
CA THR A 125 22.01 -0.02 17.37
C THR A 125 21.22 -0.24 16.09
N THR A 126 21.59 0.46 15.02
CA THR A 126 20.96 0.28 13.69
C THR A 126 21.25 -1.11 13.13
N ILE A 127 20.21 -1.88 12.80
CA ILE A 127 20.31 -3.25 12.31
C ILE A 127 20.26 -3.32 10.78
N LYS A 128 21.44 -3.29 10.15
CA LYS A 128 21.57 -3.26 8.68
C LYS A 128 21.71 -4.64 8.05
N THR A 129 22.50 -5.52 8.64
CA THR A 129 22.87 -6.81 8.01
C THR A 129 21.79 -7.88 8.21
N PRO A 130 21.76 -8.95 7.38
CA PRO A 130 20.83 -10.07 7.58
C PRO A 130 20.90 -10.70 8.97
N ALA A 131 22.12 -10.88 9.50
CA ALA A 131 22.33 -11.44 10.83
C ALA A 131 21.75 -10.55 11.93
N ALA A 132 21.91 -9.23 11.81
CA ALA A 132 21.33 -8.28 12.76
C ALA A 132 19.80 -8.25 12.67
N LYS A 133 19.24 -8.27 11.45
CA LYS A 133 17.78 -8.31 11.21
C LYS A 133 17.12 -9.60 11.65
N ALA A 134 17.86 -10.71 11.73
CA ALA A 134 17.33 -11.99 12.20
C ALA A 134 16.77 -11.92 13.62
N GLN A 135 17.17 -10.93 14.43
CA GLN A 135 16.56 -10.66 15.73
C GLN A 135 15.05 -10.37 15.63
N LEU A 136 14.58 -9.76 14.54
CA LEU A 136 13.16 -9.47 14.30
C LEU A 136 12.32 -10.73 14.04
N ARG A 137 12.95 -11.90 13.89
CA ARG A 137 12.23 -13.18 13.71
C ARG A 137 11.69 -13.76 15.01
N GLN A 138 12.22 -13.31 16.13
CA GLN A 138 11.89 -13.87 17.44
C GLN A 138 10.40 -13.66 17.76
N ALA A 139 9.83 -14.62 18.49
CA ALA A 139 8.40 -14.64 18.80
C ALA A 139 7.85 -13.35 19.41
N PRO A 140 8.57 -12.62 20.29
CA PRO A 140 8.07 -11.35 20.81
C PRO A 140 7.75 -10.32 19.72
N TRP A 141 8.57 -10.19 18.67
CA TRP A 141 8.32 -9.23 17.60
C TRP A 141 7.07 -9.58 16.79
N ALA A 142 6.87 -10.86 16.46
CA ALA A 142 5.65 -11.30 15.81
C ALA A 142 4.40 -10.99 16.66
N PHE A 143 4.51 -11.15 17.98
CA PHE A 143 3.44 -10.83 18.91
C PHE A 143 3.19 -9.31 19.03
N TYR A 144 4.22 -8.49 19.22
CA TYR A 144 4.08 -7.04 19.37
C TYR A 144 3.47 -6.39 18.13
N PHE A 145 3.92 -6.77 16.94
CA PHE A 145 3.33 -6.26 15.70
C PHE A 145 1.91 -6.79 15.47
N TRP A 146 1.62 -8.05 15.80
CA TRP A 146 0.24 -8.54 15.75
C TRP A 146 -0.68 -7.76 16.70
N LEU A 147 -0.19 -7.47 17.91
CA LEU A 147 -0.92 -6.70 18.92
C LEU A 147 -1.14 -5.25 18.47
N ALA A 148 -0.12 -4.63 17.86
CA ALA A 148 -0.24 -3.32 17.22
C ALA A 148 -1.31 -3.34 16.12
N GLY A 149 -1.32 -4.38 15.28
CA GLY A 149 -2.34 -4.58 14.25
C GLY A 149 -3.77 -4.80 14.78
N GLN A 150 -3.97 -4.96 16.10
CA GLN A 150 -5.31 -4.95 16.70
C GLN A 150 -5.77 -3.54 17.13
N ASP A 151 -4.87 -2.56 17.20
CA ASP A 151 -5.19 -1.21 17.65
C ASP A 151 -5.79 -0.39 16.50
N PRO A 152 -7.03 0.12 16.63
CA PRO A 152 -7.67 0.94 15.61
C PRO A 152 -6.85 2.17 15.16
N ALA A 153 -6.00 2.73 16.02
CA ALA A 153 -5.15 3.85 15.65
C ALA A 153 -4.01 3.41 14.72
N VAL A 154 -3.39 2.26 14.97
CA VAL A 154 -2.38 1.66 14.07
C VAL A 154 -3.01 1.28 12.74
N GLN A 155 -4.19 0.65 12.77
CA GLN A 155 -4.95 0.30 11.57
C GLN A 155 -5.28 1.52 10.69
N ALA A 156 -5.66 2.65 11.31
CA ALA A 156 -5.88 3.91 10.59
C ALA A 156 -4.58 4.45 9.96
N MET A 157 -3.46 4.36 10.68
CA MET A 157 -2.14 4.78 10.17
C MET A 157 -1.66 3.90 9.02
N GLU A 158 -1.92 2.59 9.04
CA GLU A 158 -1.65 1.70 7.90
C GLU A 158 -2.38 2.16 6.65
N ILE A 159 -3.68 2.45 6.75
CA ILE A 159 -4.49 2.91 5.61
C ILE A 159 -3.97 4.25 5.10
N LYS A 160 -3.69 5.21 6.00
CA LYS A 160 -3.12 6.51 5.64
C LYS A 160 -1.75 6.33 4.95
N HIS A 161 -0.92 5.43 5.44
CA HIS A 161 0.39 5.13 4.87
C HIS A 161 0.27 4.49 3.48
N ALA A 162 -0.64 3.52 3.31
CA ALA A 162 -0.94 2.90 2.03
C ALA A 162 -1.39 3.92 0.98
N LEU A 163 -2.26 4.86 1.36
CA LEU A 163 -2.70 5.98 0.51
C LEU A 163 -1.57 6.95 0.13
N GLY A 164 -0.49 7.00 0.90
CA GLY A 164 0.73 7.73 0.55
C GLY A 164 1.41 7.21 -0.71
N ARG A 165 1.15 5.96 -1.15
CA ARG A 165 1.67 5.46 -2.43
C ARG A 165 1.14 6.24 -3.64
N LEU A 166 -0.06 6.81 -3.54
CA LEU A 166 -0.62 7.64 -4.61
C LEU A 166 0.22 8.90 -4.84
N ASP A 167 0.86 9.48 -3.81
CA ASP A 167 1.74 10.64 -3.98
C ASP A 167 2.97 10.33 -4.84
N GLN A 168 3.40 9.06 -4.89
CA GLN A 168 4.58 8.64 -5.65
C GLN A 168 4.33 8.59 -7.15
N PHE A 169 3.10 8.30 -7.60
CA PHE A 169 2.83 8.09 -9.02
C PHE A 169 1.76 9.02 -9.59
N TYR A 170 0.81 9.51 -8.81
CA TYR A 170 -0.38 10.17 -9.37
C TYR A 170 -0.05 11.51 -10.05
N SER A 171 0.97 12.20 -9.56
CA SER A 171 1.49 13.43 -10.15
C SER A 171 2.61 13.20 -11.17
N THR A 172 3.01 11.95 -11.42
CA THR A 172 4.12 11.64 -12.33
C THR A 172 3.70 11.69 -13.79
N LYS A 173 4.65 12.07 -14.65
CA LYS A 173 4.46 12.14 -16.10
C LYS A 173 4.44 10.75 -16.72
N VAL A 174 3.39 10.47 -17.49
CA VAL A 174 3.25 9.26 -18.32
C VAL A 174 4.02 9.44 -19.62
N ASP A 175 3.86 10.60 -20.25
CA ASP A 175 4.59 11.04 -21.44
C ASP A 175 5.12 12.48 -21.24
N ASN A 176 5.52 13.18 -22.32
CA ASN A 176 6.04 14.54 -22.20
C ASN A 176 4.98 15.59 -21.80
N LYS A 177 3.69 15.28 -21.93
CA LYS A 177 2.56 16.21 -21.81
C LYS A 177 1.66 15.92 -20.61
N HIS A 178 1.41 14.65 -20.31
CA HIS A 178 0.35 14.22 -19.40
C HIS A 178 0.92 13.52 -18.16
N ARG A 179 0.32 13.82 -17.01
CA ARG A 179 0.47 13.11 -15.75
C ARG A 179 -0.55 11.98 -15.64
N VAL A 180 -0.31 11.04 -14.72
CA VAL A 180 -1.31 10.00 -14.41
C VAL A 180 -2.67 10.61 -14.04
N SER A 181 -2.65 11.66 -13.21
CA SER A 181 -3.83 12.42 -12.77
C SER A 181 -4.58 13.14 -13.89
N ASP A 182 -3.95 13.45 -15.02
CA ASP A 182 -4.66 14.01 -16.17
C ASP A 182 -5.48 12.92 -16.88
N LEU A 183 -4.93 11.71 -16.92
CA LEU A 183 -5.50 10.59 -17.69
C LEU A 183 -6.60 9.87 -16.93
N VAL A 184 -6.40 9.62 -15.64
CA VAL A 184 -7.25 8.72 -14.84
C VAL A 184 -7.71 9.41 -13.56
N THR A 185 -9.02 9.58 -13.43
CA THR A 185 -9.63 10.38 -12.34
C THR A 185 -10.89 9.73 -11.76
N SER A 186 -11.25 8.54 -12.22
CA SER A 186 -12.26 7.70 -11.56
C SER A 186 -11.65 6.90 -10.41
N GLU A 187 -12.43 6.62 -9.37
CA GLU A 187 -12.01 5.75 -8.26
C GLU A 187 -11.62 4.36 -8.79
N TYR A 188 -12.38 3.81 -9.74
CA TYR A 188 -12.07 2.53 -10.36
C TYR A 188 -10.71 2.52 -11.07
N GLY A 189 -10.46 3.50 -11.94
CA GLY A 189 -9.19 3.60 -12.65
C GLY A 189 -8.01 3.84 -11.70
N VAL A 190 -8.16 4.73 -10.72
CA VAL A 190 -7.12 5.01 -9.72
C VAL A 190 -6.81 3.77 -8.88
N GLY A 191 -7.84 3.00 -8.47
CA GLY A 191 -7.66 1.74 -7.76
C GLY A 191 -6.86 0.71 -8.56
N LEU A 192 -7.16 0.55 -9.86
CA LEU A 192 -6.40 -0.36 -10.74
C LEU A 192 -4.94 0.05 -10.92
N ILE A 193 -4.65 1.34 -10.99
CA ILE A 193 -3.27 1.84 -11.08
C ILE A 193 -2.54 1.66 -9.76
N LEU A 194 -3.19 1.96 -8.63
CA LEU A 194 -2.61 1.73 -7.30
C LEU A 194 -2.30 0.24 -7.08
N ASP A 195 -3.21 -0.65 -7.45
CA ASP A 195 -3.04 -2.12 -7.44
C ASP A 195 -1.79 -2.55 -8.24
N ASN A 196 -1.61 -2.02 -9.45
CA ASN A 196 -0.38 -2.27 -10.22
C ASN A 196 0.83 -1.64 -9.53
N HIS A 197 0.70 -0.44 -8.98
CA HIS A 197 1.81 0.25 -8.34
C HIS A 197 2.32 -0.50 -7.10
N VAL A 198 1.44 -1.13 -6.33
CA VAL A 198 1.85 -1.99 -5.20
C VAL A 198 2.61 -3.22 -5.69
N ASN A 199 2.16 -3.86 -6.77
CA ASN A 199 2.79 -5.10 -7.26
C ASN A 199 4.06 -4.89 -8.12
N ARG A 200 4.05 -3.87 -8.98
CA ARG A 200 5.09 -3.51 -9.97
C ARG A 200 5.13 -2.00 -10.20
N PRO A 201 5.68 -1.20 -9.25
CA PRO A 201 5.68 0.26 -9.34
C PRO A 201 6.23 0.81 -10.66
N ALA A 202 7.37 0.27 -11.10
CA ALA A 202 8.08 0.73 -12.30
C ALA A 202 7.31 0.50 -13.61
N TYR A 203 6.28 -0.35 -13.62
CA TYR A 203 5.57 -0.73 -14.85
C TYR A 203 4.40 0.22 -15.16
N VAL A 204 3.86 0.90 -14.14
CA VAL A 204 2.69 1.77 -14.26
C VAL A 204 2.83 2.77 -15.40
N LYS A 205 3.96 3.51 -15.43
CA LYS A 205 4.22 4.55 -16.43
C LYS A 205 4.16 3.98 -17.85
N THR A 206 4.91 2.91 -18.12
CA THR A 206 5.01 2.38 -19.48
C THR A 206 3.73 1.69 -19.92
N CYS A 207 3.04 0.99 -19.01
CA CYS A 207 1.73 0.41 -19.31
C CYS A 207 0.71 1.51 -19.70
N LEU A 208 0.67 2.63 -18.98
CA LEU A 208 -0.21 3.76 -19.34
C LEU A 208 0.20 4.42 -20.66
N ALA A 209 1.49 4.60 -20.91
CA ALA A 209 1.97 5.17 -22.17
C ALA A 209 1.58 4.29 -23.38
N LYS A 210 1.73 2.96 -23.25
CA LYS A 210 1.28 2.01 -24.27
C LYS A 210 -0.24 2.02 -24.46
N ALA A 211 -1.00 2.15 -23.38
CA ALA A 211 -2.46 2.24 -23.46
C ALA A 211 -2.93 3.52 -24.17
N LEU A 212 -2.25 4.65 -23.93
CA LEU A 212 -2.48 5.89 -24.67
C LEU A 212 -2.21 5.72 -26.18
N GLU A 213 -1.08 5.10 -26.51
CA GLU A 213 -0.69 4.82 -27.90
C GLU A 213 -1.72 3.91 -28.60
N GLU A 214 -2.09 2.79 -27.97
CA GLU A 214 -3.04 1.82 -28.53
C GLU A 214 -4.45 2.42 -28.75
N THR A 215 -4.91 3.25 -27.82
CA THR A 215 -6.26 3.83 -27.90
C THR A 215 -6.36 5.02 -28.85
N GLY A 216 -5.23 5.64 -29.20
CA GLY A 216 -5.15 6.87 -30.00
C GLY A 216 -5.77 8.09 -29.33
N LEU A 217 -6.10 8.01 -28.03
CA LEU A 217 -6.75 9.10 -27.31
C LEU A 217 -5.79 10.29 -27.14
N ARG A 218 -6.34 11.49 -27.33
CA ARG A 218 -5.61 12.76 -27.20
C ARG A 218 -6.41 13.72 -26.34
N ASN A 219 -5.75 14.74 -25.79
CA ASN A 219 -6.37 15.83 -25.04
C ASN A 219 -7.28 15.37 -23.87
N PRO A 220 -6.68 14.85 -22.77
CA PRO A 220 -7.45 14.35 -21.62
C PRO A 220 -8.36 15.38 -20.95
N GLY A 221 -8.12 16.68 -21.16
CA GLY A 221 -8.99 17.74 -20.66
C GLY A 221 -10.42 17.69 -21.20
N GLY A 222 -10.64 17.10 -22.39
CA GLY A 222 -11.96 16.94 -23.00
C GLY A 222 -12.60 15.57 -22.80
N TRP A 223 -11.96 14.66 -22.06
CA TRP A 223 -12.47 13.30 -21.88
C TRP A 223 -13.68 13.27 -20.95
N GLY A 224 -14.61 12.36 -21.25
CA GLY A 224 -15.63 11.87 -20.33
C GLY A 224 -15.28 10.47 -19.79
N THR A 225 -16.27 9.82 -19.19
CA THR A 225 -16.13 8.47 -18.63
C THR A 225 -15.80 7.43 -19.71
N VAL A 226 -16.29 7.61 -20.94
CA VAL A 226 -16.10 6.64 -22.03
C VAL A 226 -14.63 6.56 -22.46
N GLU A 227 -13.97 7.71 -22.62
CA GLU A 227 -12.57 7.79 -23.01
C GLU A 227 -11.66 7.23 -21.92
N GLU A 228 -11.90 7.59 -20.65
CA GLU A 228 -11.14 7.02 -19.53
C GLU A 228 -11.31 5.51 -19.45
N ARG A 229 -12.54 5.00 -19.61
CA ARG A 229 -12.79 3.53 -19.63
C ARG A 229 -12.05 2.85 -20.78
N LYS A 230 -12.05 3.44 -21.97
CA LYS A 230 -11.29 2.91 -23.13
C LYS A 230 -9.79 2.82 -22.81
N LEU A 231 -9.22 3.85 -22.16
CA LEU A 231 -7.82 3.82 -21.70
C LEU A 231 -7.58 2.71 -20.68
N ILE A 232 -8.46 2.58 -19.67
CA ILE A 232 -8.33 1.56 -18.63
C ILE A 232 -8.43 0.14 -19.21
N ASP A 233 -9.33 -0.10 -20.16
CA ASP A 233 -9.46 -1.41 -20.81
C ASP A 233 -8.19 -1.81 -21.57
N ALA A 234 -7.55 -0.87 -22.29
CA ALA A 234 -6.26 -1.11 -22.94
C ALA A 234 -5.14 -1.33 -21.90
N TYR A 235 -5.08 -0.50 -20.86
CA TYR A 235 -4.13 -0.62 -19.76
C TYR A 235 -4.20 -2.00 -19.07
N LEU A 236 -5.40 -2.50 -18.81
CA LEU A 236 -5.62 -3.81 -18.20
C LEU A 236 -5.11 -4.95 -19.08
N LYS A 237 -5.25 -4.87 -20.41
CA LYS A 237 -4.68 -5.86 -21.33
C LYS A 237 -3.15 -5.83 -21.31
N ILE A 238 -2.58 -4.63 -21.33
CA ILE A 238 -1.13 -4.44 -21.38
C ILE A 238 -0.45 -4.94 -20.08
N ARG A 239 -1.00 -4.61 -18.90
CA ARG A 239 -0.36 -4.95 -17.63
C ARG A 239 -0.26 -6.47 -17.37
N VAL A 240 -1.09 -7.27 -18.04
CA VAL A 240 -1.08 -8.75 -17.95
C VAL A 240 0.20 -9.34 -18.56
N THR A 241 0.74 -8.72 -19.60
CA THR A 241 1.87 -9.27 -20.38
C THR A 241 3.12 -8.40 -20.34
N TYR A 242 3.04 -7.20 -19.80
CA TYR A 242 4.14 -6.23 -19.83
C TYR A 242 5.33 -6.64 -18.94
N GLY A 243 6.53 -6.65 -19.54
CA GLY A 243 7.79 -6.91 -18.87
C GLY A 243 8.19 -8.39 -18.81
N ARG A 244 9.43 -8.66 -18.37
CA ARG A 244 9.92 -10.05 -18.22
C ARG A 244 9.23 -10.80 -17.07
N SER A 245 8.70 -10.06 -16.10
CA SER A 245 7.96 -10.60 -14.96
C SER A 245 6.70 -9.77 -14.78
N PRO A 246 5.64 -10.07 -15.56
CA PRO A 246 4.40 -9.31 -15.51
C PRO A 246 3.78 -9.25 -14.11
N MET A 247 2.75 -8.41 -14.00
CA MET A 247 1.99 -8.28 -12.76
C MET A 247 1.38 -9.63 -12.38
N THR A 248 1.63 -10.07 -11.16
CA THR A 248 1.13 -11.36 -10.65
C THR A 248 -0.40 -11.33 -10.58
N ASP A 249 -1.06 -12.37 -11.11
CA ASP A 249 -2.52 -12.52 -11.08
C ASP A 249 -3.30 -11.28 -11.61
N ALA A 250 -2.71 -10.55 -12.57
CA ALA A 250 -3.20 -9.24 -13.01
C ALA A 250 -4.71 -9.18 -13.33
N GLU A 251 -5.24 -10.19 -14.02
CA GLU A 251 -6.66 -10.28 -14.35
C GLU A 251 -7.54 -10.57 -13.13
N LYS A 252 -7.11 -11.50 -12.26
CA LYS A 252 -7.84 -11.83 -11.02
C LYS A 252 -7.91 -10.60 -10.12
N ARG A 253 -6.80 -9.87 -9.99
CA ARG A 253 -6.73 -8.63 -9.21
C ARG A 253 -7.64 -7.51 -9.77
N ALA A 254 -7.71 -7.41 -11.10
CA ALA A 254 -8.66 -6.50 -11.77
C ALA A 254 -10.12 -6.89 -11.48
N ARG A 255 -10.45 -8.19 -11.53
CA ARG A 255 -11.80 -8.69 -11.19
C ARG A 255 -12.20 -8.39 -9.75
N VAL A 256 -11.26 -8.51 -8.81
CA VAL A 256 -11.49 -8.12 -7.41
C VAL A 256 -11.83 -6.63 -7.31
N THR A 257 -11.05 -5.75 -7.96
CA THR A 257 -11.37 -4.31 -7.97
C THR A 257 -12.73 -4.05 -8.63
N LYS A 258 -13.04 -4.74 -9.75
CA LYS A 258 -14.32 -4.60 -10.46
C LYS A 258 -15.53 -5.04 -9.64
N LYS A 259 -15.40 -5.99 -8.72
CA LYS A 259 -16.46 -6.36 -7.77
C LYS A 259 -16.92 -5.15 -6.94
N TYR A 260 -16.00 -4.29 -6.51
CA TYR A 260 -16.36 -3.06 -5.77
C TYR A 260 -17.09 -2.05 -6.64
N LEU A 261 -16.74 -1.97 -7.94
CA LEU A 261 -17.48 -1.16 -8.91
C LEU A 261 -18.90 -1.69 -9.11
N THR A 262 -19.05 -3.00 -9.35
CA THR A 262 -20.37 -3.65 -9.51
C THR A 262 -21.26 -3.46 -8.28
N ASN A 263 -20.67 -3.47 -7.09
CA ASN A 263 -21.39 -3.27 -5.83
C ASN A 263 -21.68 -1.80 -5.50
N GLY A 264 -21.29 -0.85 -6.37
CA GLY A 264 -21.53 0.58 -6.16
C GLY A 264 -20.67 1.21 -5.06
N ILE A 265 -19.59 0.55 -4.64
CA ILE A 265 -18.69 1.03 -3.58
C ILE A 265 -17.68 2.04 -4.15
N ILE A 266 -17.19 1.78 -5.37
CA ILE A 266 -16.35 2.70 -6.14
C ILE A 266 -17.06 3.08 -7.44
N SER A 267 -16.75 4.26 -7.95
CA SER A 267 -17.29 4.79 -9.19
C SER A 267 -16.26 4.79 -10.31
N ASP A 268 -16.68 4.39 -11.51
CA ASP A 268 -15.89 4.54 -12.74
C ASP A 268 -16.18 5.85 -13.48
N ARG A 269 -17.02 6.73 -12.92
CA ARG A 269 -17.28 8.05 -13.49
C ARG A 269 -15.99 8.87 -13.45
N ARG A 270 -15.62 9.47 -14.58
CA ARG A 270 -14.49 10.41 -14.65
C ARG A 270 -14.65 11.54 -13.63
N GLY A 271 -13.58 11.82 -12.89
CA GLY A 271 -13.55 12.83 -11.83
C GLY A 271 -14.17 12.41 -10.51
N SER A 272 -14.61 11.15 -10.33
CA SER A 272 -15.15 10.66 -9.06
C SER A 272 -14.11 10.57 -7.95
N PHE A 273 -12.83 10.35 -8.28
CA PHE A 273 -11.76 10.32 -7.30
C PHE A 273 -11.38 11.73 -6.85
N LYS A 274 -11.39 11.96 -5.52
CA LYS A 274 -11.04 13.22 -4.87
C LYS A 274 -9.93 12.99 -3.83
N ARG A 275 -8.71 13.40 -4.17
CA ARG A 275 -7.60 13.38 -3.22
C ARG A 275 -7.69 14.56 -2.26
N SER A 276 -7.34 14.35 -1.00
CA SER A 276 -7.03 15.47 -0.11
C SER A 276 -5.82 16.22 -0.69
N SER A 277 -5.87 17.55 -0.78
CA SER A 277 -4.71 18.32 -1.22
C SER A 277 -3.61 18.13 -0.19
N SER A 278 -2.47 17.55 -0.60
CA SER A 278 -1.27 17.48 0.22
C SER A 278 -0.93 18.90 0.65
N SER A 279 -1.06 19.18 1.95
CA SER A 279 -0.65 20.46 2.56
C SER A 279 0.86 20.54 2.57
#